data_AF-A0A8J8DMA7-F1
#
_entry.id   AF-A0A8J8DMA7-F1
#
_cell.length_a   1.000
_cell.length_b   1.000
_cell.length_c   1.000
_cell.angle_alpha   90.00
_cell.angle_beta   90.00
_cell.angle_gamma   90.00
#
_symmetry.space_group_name_H-M   'P 1'
#
loop_
_entity.id
_entity.type
_entity.pdbx_description
1 polymer ?
#
loop_
_entity_poly.entity_id
_entity_poly.type
_entity_poly.pdbx_seq_one_letter_code
_entity_poly.pdbx_strand_id
1 'polypeptide(L)'
;MIKLDELDLKLIYLLMDNSRLSISELAERLGVSRPTVKARLERLEKEGVIQRYTIKLNPELQRAHNVVALIIKTDEPEKLEEFKEIIEINRFTSKKYLIKVAVEDMEGLRNVIEGAGFEVLEIMPILESIEKEHPPKIKVPFKCDYCGKEIVGEPIVYKYHNRVYFFCCPTCLREFKRTRENIEKFKLKEHEIHAHEHHEH
;
A
#
# COMPACT_ATOMS: atom_id res chain seq x y z
N MET A 1 4.03 10.58 18.15
CA MET A 1 4.20 9.76 16.93
C MET A 1 3.74 8.34 17.26
N ILE A 2 2.83 7.77 16.48
CA ILE A 2 2.33 6.41 16.71
C ILE A 2 3.48 5.42 16.56
N LYS A 3 3.67 4.53 17.53
CA LYS A 3 4.70 3.49 17.47
C LYS A 3 4.11 2.25 16.80
N LEU A 4 4.62 1.91 15.62
CA LEU A 4 4.28 0.69 14.89
C LEU A 4 5.28 -0.40 15.26
N ASP A 5 4.79 -1.60 15.57
CA ASP A 5 5.64 -2.78 15.77
C ASP A 5 5.75 -3.62 14.50
N GLU A 6 6.60 -4.65 14.53
CA GLU A 6 6.89 -5.49 13.38
C GLU A 6 5.64 -6.14 12.76
N LEU A 7 4.67 -6.52 13.59
CA LEU A 7 3.44 -7.15 13.13
C LEU A 7 2.55 -6.13 12.41
N ASP A 8 2.42 -4.91 12.95
CA ASP A 8 1.66 -3.84 12.31
C ASP A 8 2.18 -3.57 10.87
N LEU A 9 3.50 -3.58 10.70
CA LEU A 9 4.14 -3.32 9.39
C LEU A 9 3.93 -4.45 8.41
N LYS A 10 4.09 -5.70 8.87
CA LYS A 10 3.83 -6.88 8.04
C LYS A 10 2.35 -6.92 7.63
N LEU A 11 1.43 -6.53 8.52
CA LEU A 11 0.01 -6.35 8.18
C LEU A 11 -0.20 -5.31 7.08
N ILE A 12 0.33 -4.09 7.27
CA ILE A 12 0.22 -3.01 6.27
C ILE A 12 0.80 -3.46 4.94
N TYR A 13 1.98 -4.10 4.93
CA TYR A 13 2.61 -4.62 3.72
C TYR A 13 1.69 -5.60 2.97
N LEU A 14 1.08 -6.56 3.67
CA LEU A 14 0.16 -7.53 3.05
C LEU A 14 -1.09 -6.87 2.49
N LEU A 15 -1.64 -5.86 3.17
CA LEU A 15 -2.83 -5.14 2.73
C LEU A 15 -2.56 -4.21 1.55
N MET A 16 -1.33 -3.72 1.43
CA MET A 16 -0.91 -2.93 0.27
C MET A 16 -0.70 -3.78 -0.98
N ASP A 17 -0.27 -5.04 -0.82
CA ASP A 17 -0.27 -6.05 -1.89
C ASP A 17 -1.69 -6.45 -2.28
N ASN A 18 -2.55 -6.72 -1.29
CA ASN A 18 -3.95 -7.08 -1.50
C ASN A 18 -4.80 -6.71 -0.28
N SER A 19 -5.56 -5.63 -0.40
CA SER A 19 -6.42 -5.14 0.68
C SER A 19 -7.65 -6.02 0.96
N ARG A 20 -7.95 -7.00 0.08
CA ARG A 20 -9.10 -7.91 0.24
C ARG A 20 -8.79 -9.15 1.09
N LEU A 21 -7.56 -9.28 1.61
CA LEU A 21 -7.19 -10.41 2.46
C LEU A 21 -8.06 -10.45 3.71
N SER A 22 -8.68 -11.59 3.97
CA SER A 22 -9.48 -11.78 5.18
C SER A 22 -8.61 -11.81 6.44
N ILE A 23 -9.21 -11.52 7.60
CA ILE A 23 -8.55 -11.66 8.90
C ILE A 23 -7.95 -13.07 9.08
N SER A 24 -8.65 -14.10 8.58
CA SER A 24 -8.18 -15.48 8.62
C SER A 24 -6.91 -15.69 7.80
N GLU A 25 -6.87 -15.20 6.56
CA GLU A 25 -5.70 -15.29 5.70
C GLU A 25 -4.52 -14.49 6.24
N LEU A 26 -4.77 -13.28 6.76
CA LEU A 26 -3.73 -12.46 7.39
C LEU A 26 -3.14 -13.16 8.62
N ALA A 27 -3.99 -13.72 9.47
CA ALA A 27 -3.57 -14.44 10.67
C ALA A 27 -2.70 -15.65 10.32
N GLU A 28 -3.12 -16.41 9.31
CA GLU A 28 -2.37 -17.56 8.81
C GLU A 28 -1.01 -17.16 8.21
N ARG A 29 -1.01 -16.12 7.34
CA ARG A 29 0.19 -15.58 6.68
C ARG A 29 1.24 -15.09 7.65
N LEU A 30 0.79 -14.47 8.74
CA LEU A 30 1.65 -13.86 9.76
C LEU A 30 1.94 -14.80 10.94
N GLY A 31 1.30 -15.97 10.99
CA GLY A 31 1.48 -16.93 12.08
C GLY A 31 0.99 -16.45 13.44
N VAL A 32 -0.06 -15.62 13.47
CA VAL A 32 -0.68 -15.07 14.69
C VAL A 32 -2.16 -15.43 14.78
N SER A 33 -2.81 -15.18 15.91
CA SER A 33 -4.24 -15.47 16.08
C SER A 33 -5.14 -14.47 15.33
N ARG A 34 -6.34 -14.91 14.92
CA ARG A 34 -7.35 -14.02 14.31
C ARG A 34 -7.73 -12.82 15.22
N PRO A 35 -7.96 -13.00 16.55
CA PRO A 35 -8.17 -11.87 17.45
C PRO A 35 -7.01 -10.87 17.46
N THR A 36 -5.76 -11.35 17.38
CA THR A 36 -4.58 -10.48 17.29
C THR A 36 -4.63 -9.60 16.05
N VAL A 37 -4.89 -10.18 14.87
CA VAL A 37 -4.99 -9.40 13.62
C VAL A 37 -6.14 -8.39 13.68
N LYS A 38 -7.31 -8.82 14.17
CA LYS A 38 -8.50 -7.96 14.29
C LYS A 38 -8.21 -6.73 15.16
N ALA A 39 -7.68 -6.93 16.37
CA ALA A 39 -7.37 -5.84 17.28
C ALA A 39 -6.33 -4.86 16.71
N ARG A 40 -5.38 -5.38 15.91
CA ARG A 40 -4.34 -4.57 15.26
C ARG A 40 -4.93 -3.71 14.15
N LEU A 41 -5.75 -4.29 13.27
CA LEU A 41 -6.44 -3.57 12.20
C LEU A 41 -7.32 -2.44 12.76
N GLU A 42 -8.18 -2.76 13.74
CA GLU A 42 -9.07 -1.77 14.37
C GLU A 42 -8.28 -0.61 14.99
N ARG A 43 -7.13 -0.91 15.61
CA ARG A 43 -6.25 0.12 16.16
C ARG A 43 -5.62 0.98 15.06
N LEU A 44 -5.09 0.37 14.00
CA LEU A 44 -4.46 1.09 12.88
C LEU A 44 -5.44 2.01 12.16
N GLU A 45 -6.69 1.57 12.01
CA GLU A 45 -7.78 2.39 11.46
C GLU A 45 -8.16 3.53 12.41
N LYS A 46 -8.40 3.22 13.69
CA LYS A 46 -8.78 4.22 14.71
C LYS A 46 -7.73 5.30 14.90
N GLU A 47 -6.45 4.93 14.81
CA GLU A 47 -5.34 5.88 14.95
C GLU A 47 -5.01 6.62 13.64
N GLY A 48 -5.76 6.37 12.55
CA GLY A 48 -5.57 7.04 11.26
C GLY A 48 -4.31 6.60 10.51
N VAL A 49 -3.68 5.49 10.91
CA VAL A 49 -2.57 4.87 10.18
C VAL A 49 -3.08 4.27 8.87
N ILE A 50 -4.22 3.57 8.93
CA ILE A 50 -4.99 3.17 7.75
C ILE A 50 -6.16 4.12 7.63
N GLN A 51 -6.10 5.02 6.64
CA GLN A 51 -7.13 6.06 6.47
C GLN A 51 -8.29 5.59 5.61
N ARG A 52 -8.04 4.72 4.62
CA ARG A 52 -9.05 4.24 3.69
C ARG A 52 -8.61 2.94 3.01
N TYR A 53 -9.58 2.13 2.63
CA TYR A 53 -9.43 1.08 1.63
C TYR A 53 -10.11 1.55 0.35
N THR A 54 -9.41 1.47 -0.77
CA THR A 54 -9.91 2.00 -2.04
C THR A 54 -9.59 1.07 -3.19
N ILE A 55 -10.24 1.31 -4.32
CA ILE A 55 -10.01 0.61 -5.57
C ILE A 55 -9.27 1.53 -6.53
N LYS A 56 -8.30 0.98 -7.28
CA LYS A 56 -7.70 1.68 -8.41
C LYS A 56 -8.54 1.39 -9.65
N LEU A 57 -9.30 2.38 -10.11
CA LEU A 57 -10.07 2.27 -11.35
C LEU A 57 -9.15 2.45 -12.57
N ASN A 58 -9.50 1.79 -13.67
CA ASN A 58 -8.87 2.06 -14.96
C ASN A 58 -9.04 3.56 -15.29
N PRO A 59 -7.95 4.32 -15.55
CA PRO A 59 -8.04 5.72 -15.91
C PRO A 59 -8.98 6.00 -17.09
N GLU A 60 -9.06 5.11 -18.08
CA GLU A 60 -9.96 5.22 -19.24
C GLU A 60 -11.45 5.22 -18.86
N LEU A 61 -11.81 4.67 -17.69
CA LEU A 61 -13.18 4.64 -17.18
C LEU A 61 -13.52 5.86 -16.32
N GLN A 62 -12.54 6.72 -16.00
CA GLN A 62 -12.78 7.94 -15.24
C GLN A 62 -13.38 8.98 -16.19
N ARG A 63 -14.61 9.42 -15.90
CA ARG A 63 -15.45 10.28 -16.78
C ARG A 63 -14.84 11.63 -17.17
N ALA A 64 -13.78 12.07 -16.51
CA ALA A 64 -13.10 13.31 -16.86
C ALA A 64 -12.00 13.03 -17.87
N HIS A 65 -12.36 13.05 -19.15
CA HIS A 65 -11.39 12.90 -20.25
C HIS A 65 -10.40 14.07 -20.33
N ASN A 66 -10.73 15.22 -19.71
CA ASN A 66 -9.89 16.41 -19.73
C ASN A 66 -9.46 16.76 -18.30
N VAL A 67 -8.21 16.44 -17.96
CA VAL A 67 -7.58 16.94 -16.74
C VAL A 67 -6.70 18.14 -17.10
N VAL A 68 -6.90 19.25 -16.40
CA VAL A 68 -6.13 20.48 -16.58
C VAL A 68 -5.45 20.82 -15.27
N ALA A 69 -4.16 21.07 -15.33
CA ALA A 69 -3.40 21.62 -14.21
C ALA A 69 -3.43 23.15 -14.28
N LEU A 70 -3.82 23.80 -13.19
CA LEU A 70 -3.82 25.25 -13.08
C LEU A 70 -2.84 25.68 -11.98
N ILE A 71 -2.00 26.67 -12.27
CA ILE A 71 -1.34 27.45 -11.23
C ILE A 71 -2.21 28.65 -10.94
N ILE A 72 -2.66 28.76 -9.70
CA ILE A 72 -3.54 29.85 -9.25
C ILE A 72 -2.93 30.57 -8.05
N LYS A 73 -3.45 31.75 -7.75
CA LYS A 73 -3.19 32.48 -6.51
C LYS A 73 -4.52 32.90 -5.90
N THR A 74 -4.69 32.62 -4.62
CA THR A 74 -5.92 32.94 -3.88
C THR A 74 -5.62 33.29 -2.43
N ASP A 75 -6.40 34.21 -1.89
CA ASP A 75 -6.43 34.55 -0.46
C ASP A 75 -7.43 33.69 0.33
N GLU A 76 -8.32 32.97 -0.36
CA GLU A 76 -9.42 32.17 0.20
C GLU A 76 -9.30 30.70 -0.28
N PRO A 77 -8.28 29.95 0.17
CA PRO A 77 -8.04 28.57 -0.30
C PRO A 77 -9.14 27.58 0.07
N GLU A 78 -9.92 27.85 1.12
CA GLU A 78 -11.06 27.04 1.55
C GLU A 78 -12.14 26.89 0.46
N LYS A 79 -12.31 27.90 -0.40
CA LYS A 79 -13.26 27.84 -1.53
C LYS A 79 -12.88 26.78 -2.55
N LEU A 80 -11.61 26.39 -2.63
CA LEU A 80 -11.17 25.34 -3.57
C LEU A 80 -11.79 23.99 -3.23
N GLU A 81 -12.09 23.72 -1.96
CA GLU A 81 -12.71 22.46 -1.53
C GLU A 81 -14.20 22.37 -1.89
N GLU A 82 -14.83 23.49 -2.28
CA GLU A 82 -16.23 23.56 -2.70
C GLU A 82 -16.45 23.00 -4.12
N PHE A 83 -15.40 22.99 -4.96
CA PHE A 83 -15.45 22.53 -6.34
C PHE A 83 -15.13 21.04 -6.44
N LYS A 84 -16.10 20.24 -6.88
CA LYS A 84 -15.94 18.79 -7.05
C LYS A 84 -15.03 18.41 -8.22
N GLU A 85 -14.90 19.32 -9.17
CA GLU A 85 -14.03 19.23 -10.33
C GLU A 85 -12.55 19.30 -9.91
N ILE A 86 -12.23 19.92 -8.77
CA ILE A 86 -10.87 19.98 -8.25
C ILE A 86 -10.54 18.65 -7.55
N ILE A 87 -9.71 17.84 -8.22
CA ILE A 87 -9.34 16.50 -7.75
C ILE A 87 -8.05 16.47 -6.94
N GLU A 88 -7.23 17.53 -7.01
CA GLU A 88 -5.97 17.65 -6.28
C GLU A 88 -5.66 19.11 -6.01
N ILE A 89 -5.22 19.42 -4.78
CA ILE A 89 -4.80 20.77 -4.37
C ILE A 89 -3.42 20.68 -3.73
N ASN A 90 -2.44 21.33 -4.34
CA ASN A 90 -1.08 21.45 -3.81
C ASN A 90 -0.77 22.91 -3.53
N ARG A 91 -0.39 23.22 -2.29
CA ARG A 91 -0.01 24.57 -1.88
C ARG A 91 1.48 24.81 -2.08
N PHE A 92 1.83 25.94 -2.68
CA PHE A 92 3.18 26.49 -2.73
C PHE A 92 3.33 27.69 -1.79
N THR A 93 4.53 28.28 -1.79
CA THR A 93 4.80 29.56 -1.14
C THR A 93 3.99 30.70 -1.78
N SER A 94 3.84 31.81 -1.05
CA SER A 94 3.26 33.05 -1.59
C SER A 94 1.82 32.91 -2.10
N LYS A 95 1.01 32.09 -1.41
CA LYS A 95 -0.42 31.87 -1.71
C LYS A 95 -0.70 31.32 -3.12
N LYS A 96 0.30 30.66 -3.71
CA LYS A 96 0.15 29.98 -5.00
C LYS A 96 -0.24 28.52 -4.78
N TYR A 97 -1.03 27.99 -5.68
CA TYR A 97 -1.50 26.61 -5.64
C TYR A 97 -1.40 25.97 -7.02
N LEU A 98 -1.03 24.69 -7.08
CA LEU A 98 -1.26 23.84 -8.23
C LEU A 98 -2.52 23.03 -7.95
N ILE A 99 -3.56 23.25 -8.75
CA ILE A 99 -4.78 22.45 -8.71
C ILE A 99 -4.87 21.59 -9.96
N LYS A 100 -5.35 20.35 -9.81
CA LYS A 100 -5.78 19.53 -10.95
C LYS A 100 -7.29 19.55 -11.00
N VAL A 101 -7.81 19.92 -12.16
CA VAL A 101 -9.24 20.07 -12.42
C VAL A 101 -9.64 19.03 -13.46
N ALA A 102 -10.65 18.24 -13.13
CA ALA A 102 -11.19 17.17 -13.94
C ALA A 102 -12.56 17.63 -14.48
N VAL A 103 -12.64 17.89 -15.79
CA VAL A 103 -13.82 18.45 -16.45
C VAL A 103 -14.20 17.63 -17.68
N GLU A 104 -15.48 17.68 -18.06
CA GLU A 104 -15.99 17.04 -19.28
C GLU A 104 -15.67 17.89 -20.52
N ASP A 105 -15.73 19.21 -20.39
CA ASP A 105 -15.53 20.16 -21.49
C ASP A 105 -14.96 21.51 -21.04
N MET A 106 -14.81 22.44 -21.99
CA MET A 106 -14.31 23.79 -21.74
C MET A 106 -15.27 24.66 -20.94
N GLU A 107 -16.57 24.37 -20.93
CA GLU A 107 -17.55 25.12 -20.14
C GLU A 107 -17.40 24.78 -18.66
N GLY A 108 -17.20 23.50 -18.34
CA GLY A 108 -16.83 23.06 -16.99
C GLY A 108 -15.57 23.75 -16.47
N LEU A 109 -14.52 23.84 -17.30
CA LEU A 109 -13.30 24.55 -16.90
C LEU A 109 -13.56 26.05 -16.64
N ARG A 110 -14.32 26.70 -17.52
CA ARG A 110 -14.68 28.11 -17.36
C ARG A 110 -15.41 28.35 -16.04
N ASN A 111 -16.38 27.49 -15.70
CA ASN A 111 -17.15 27.60 -14.46
C ASN A 111 -16.25 27.53 -13.21
N VAL A 112 -15.23 26.67 -13.22
CA VAL A 112 -14.26 26.57 -12.12
C VAL A 112 -13.40 27.83 -12.02
N ILE A 113 -12.90 28.34 -13.15
CA ILE A 113 -12.05 29.54 -13.19
C ILE A 113 -12.82 30.78 -12.74
N GLU A 114 -14.04 30.97 -13.24
CA GLU A 114 -14.85 32.16 -12.97
C GLU A 114 -15.52 32.09 -11.59
N GLY A 115 -15.99 30.91 -11.18
CA GLY A 115 -16.78 30.73 -9.96
C GLY A 115 -15.99 30.89 -8.66
N ALA A 116 -14.68 30.68 -8.71
CA ALA A 116 -13.85 30.60 -7.50
C ALA A 116 -13.15 31.92 -7.13
N GLY A 117 -13.13 32.91 -8.02
CA GLY A 117 -12.51 34.22 -7.77
C GLY A 117 -11.00 34.20 -7.54
N PHE A 118 -10.30 33.14 -7.96
CA PHE A 118 -8.85 33.07 -7.87
C PHE A 118 -8.16 33.68 -9.10
N GLU A 119 -6.93 34.18 -8.91
CA GLU A 119 -6.08 34.65 -10.00
C GLU A 119 -5.42 33.45 -10.68
N VAL A 120 -5.77 33.16 -11.93
CA VAL A 120 -5.11 32.10 -12.72
C VAL A 120 -3.79 32.65 -13.26
N LEU A 121 -2.69 32.01 -12.87
CA LEU A 121 -1.34 32.35 -13.32
C LEU A 121 -0.91 31.53 -14.53
N GLU A 122 -1.31 30.26 -14.60
CA GLU A 122 -0.95 29.36 -15.69
C GLU A 122 -2.01 28.27 -15.90
N ILE A 123 -2.29 27.94 -17.16
CA ILE A 123 -3.19 26.84 -17.57
C ILE A 123 -2.35 25.82 -18.34
N MET A 124 -2.29 24.59 -17.84
CA MET A 124 -1.50 23.50 -18.41
C MET A 124 -2.41 22.29 -18.69
N PRO A 125 -2.89 22.12 -19.93
CA PRO A 125 -3.61 20.90 -20.31
C PRO A 125 -2.74 19.67 -20.11
N ILE A 126 -3.27 18.63 -19.47
CA ILE A 126 -2.54 17.38 -19.25
C ILE A 126 -2.86 16.44 -20.41
N LEU A 127 -1.88 16.24 -21.30
CA LEU A 127 -2.02 15.33 -22.45
C LEU A 127 -1.86 13.86 -22.05
N GLU A 128 -1.00 13.58 -21.07
CA GLU A 128 -0.74 12.24 -20.57
C GLU A 128 -0.43 12.30 -19.07
N SER A 129 -0.98 11.36 -18.30
CA SER A 129 -0.66 11.18 -16.89
C SER A 129 -0.14 9.78 -16.64
N ILE A 130 1.11 9.68 -16.20
CA ILE A 130 1.72 8.41 -15.83
C ILE A 130 1.82 8.37 -14.31
N GLU A 131 0.92 7.61 -13.67
CA GLU A 131 1.02 7.33 -12.25
C GLU A 131 2.01 6.18 -12.04
N LYS A 132 3.16 6.48 -11.42
CA LYS A 132 4.11 5.44 -11.00
C LYS A 132 3.62 4.79 -9.73
N GLU A 133 3.68 3.47 -9.67
CA GLU A 133 3.52 2.75 -8.41
C GLU A 133 4.63 3.16 -7.46
N HIS A 134 4.23 3.77 -6.35
CA HIS A 134 5.14 4.07 -5.26
C HIS A 134 4.88 3.01 -4.20
N PRO A 135 5.78 2.04 -3.99
CA PRO A 135 5.68 1.20 -2.82
C PRO A 135 5.69 2.11 -1.57
N PRO A 136 4.96 1.72 -0.52
CA PRO A 136 4.95 2.47 0.73
C PRO A 136 6.38 2.73 1.18
N LYS A 137 6.79 4.00 1.23
CA LYS A 137 8.08 4.41 1.82
C LYS A 137 7.96 4.41 3.35
N ILE A 138 7.43 3.33 3.91
CA ILE A 138 7.36 3.09 5.34
C ILE A 138 8.79 2.77 5.78
N LYS A 139 9.50 3.78 6.30
CA LYS A 139 10.82 3.63 6.93
C LYS A 139 10.63 2.92 8.26
N VAL A 140 10.49 1.61 8.25
CA VAL A 140 10.35 0.88 9.51
C VAL A 140 11.22 -0.37 9.46
N PRO A 141 12.01 -0.64 10.52
CA PRO A 141 12.92 -1.76 10.53
C PRO A 141 12.14 -3.07 10.54
N PHE A 142 12.01 -3.71 9.38
CA PHE A 142 11.65 -5.13 9.32
C PHE A 142 12.81 -5.93 9.86
N LYS A 143 12.57 -7.00 10.61
CA LYS A 143 13.62 -7.99 10.85
C LYS A 143 13.57 -9.05 9.77
N CYS A 144 14.74 -9.46 9.30
CA CYS A 144 14.85 -10.60 8.41
C CYS A 144 14.44 -11.88 9.15
N ASP A 145 13.51 -12.65 8.59
CA ASP A 145 13.02 -13.90 9.18
C ASP A 145 14.07 -15.04 9.20
N TYR A 146 15.26 -14.81 8.61
CA TYR A 146 16.40 -15.72 8.70
C TYR A 146 17.49 -15.19 9.65
N CYS A 147 18.08 -14.02 9.36
CA CYS A 147 19.24 -13.53 10.13
C CYS A 147 18.88 -12.61 11.31
N GLY A 148 17.63 -12.19 11.45
CA GLY A 148 17.15 -11.30 12.51
C GLY A 148 17.60 -9.83 12.39
N LYS A 149 18.45 -9.50 11.43
CA LYS A 149 18.91 -8.12 11.18
C LYS A 149 17.79 -7.24 10.63
N GLU A 150 17.89 -5.94 10.88
CA GLU A 150 17.00 -4.96 10.27
C GLU A 150 17.19 -4.92 8.76
N ILE A 151 16.08 -4.93 8.01
CA ILE A 151 16.05 -4.77 6.57
C ILE A 151 16.09 -3.28 6.27
N VAL A 152 17.16 -2.86 5.60
CA VAL A 152 17.31 -1.51 5.09
C VAL A 152 16.89 -1.53 3.62
N GLY A 153 15.70 -1.00 3.33
CA GLY A 153 15.12 -1.00 1.98
C GLY A 153 13.98 -2.00 1.79
N GLU A 154 13.71 -2.37 0.55
CA GLU A 154 12.62 -3.30 0.22
C GLU A 154 12.98 -4.75 0.59
N PRO A 155 12.11 -5.47 1.32
CA PRO A 155 12.36 -6.86 1.67
C PRO A 155 12.15 -7.79 0.48
N ILE A 156 12.93 -8.87 0.42
CA ILE A 156 12.59 -9.99 -0.44
C ILE A 156 11.48 -10.78 0.23
N VAL A 157 10.31 -10.84 -0.42
CA VAL A 157 9.13 -11.54 0.09
C VAL A 157 9.05 -12.94 -0.51
N TYR A 158 8.88 -13.95 0.35
CA TYR A 158 8.70 -15.33 -0.04
C TYR A 158 7.43 -15.90 0.57
N LYS A 159 6.53 -16.37 -0.30
CA LYS A 159 5.31 -17.07 0.09
C LYS A 159 5.63 -18.57 0.11
N TYR A 160 5.39 -19.24 1.23
CA TYR A 160 5.64 -20.68 1.37
C TYR A 160 4.57 -21.31 2.26
N HIS A 161 3.87 -22.30 1.69
CA HIS A 161 2.54 -22.73 2.15
C HIS A 161 1.66 -21.48 2.35
N ASN A 162 0.97 -21.39 3.49
CA ASN A 162 0.12 -20.26 3.79
C ASN A 162 0.83 -19.19 4.65
N ARG A 163 2.17 -19.17 4.67
CA ARG A 163 2.97 -18.17 5.42
C ARG A 163 3.77 -17.26 4.48
N VAL A 164 4.01 -16.04 4.94
CA VAL A 164 4.82 -15.05 4.24
C VAL A 164 6.06 -14.72 5.07
N TYR A 165 7.20 -14.74 4.41
CA TYR A 165 8.51 -14.46 5.01
C TYR A 165 9.20 -13.30 4.29
N PHE A 166 9.98 -12.54 5.04
CA PHE A 166 10.66 -11.31 4.64
C PHE A 166 12.17 -11.45 4.87
N PHE A 167 12.97 -11.19 3.84
CA PHE A 167 14.42 -11.35 3.90
C PHE A 167 15.18 -10.10 3.49
N CYS A 168 16.32 -9.84 4.15
CA CYS A 168 17.16 -8.68 3.86
C CYS A 168 18.01 -8.84 2.58
N CYS A 169 18.25 -10.07 2.11
CA CYS A 169 19.09 -10.33 0.94
C CYS A 169 18.85 -11.72 0.33
N PRO A 170 19.28 -11.96 -0.93
CA PRO A 170 19.10 -13.25 -1.61
C PRO A 170 19.75 -14.43 -0.87
N THR A 171 20.84 -14.19 -0.13
CA THR A 171 21.52 -15.20 0.68
C THR A 171 20.62 -15.71 1.81
N CYS A 172 19.98 -14.80 2.56
CA CYS A 172 19.06 -15.17 3.64
C CYS A 172 17.88 -16.00 3.12
N LEU A 173 17.32 -15.64 1.97
CA LEU A 173 16.28 -16.44 1.31
C LEU A 173 16.78 -17.84 0.96
N ARG A 174 17.96 -17.95 0.35
CA ARG A 174 18.55 -19.22 -0.09
C ARG A 174 18.78 -20.18 1.08
N GLU A 175 19.37 -19.67 2.16
CA GLU A 175 19.63 -20.48 3.36
C GLU A 175 18.34 -20.87 4.08
N PHE A 176 17.35 -19.97 4.12
CA PHE A 176 16.03 -20.30 4.65
C PHE A 176 15.37 -21.45 3.89
N LYS A 177 15.35 -21.39 2.54
CA LYS A 177 14.82 -22.46 1.70
C LYS A 177 15.52 -23.79 1.96
N ARG A 178 16.86 -23.80 1.95
CA ARG A 178 17.66 -24.99 2.23
C ARG A 178 17.33 -25.61 3.59
N THR A 179 17.18 -24.78 4.62
CA THR A 179 16.86 -25.23 5.98
C THR A 179 15.48 -25.88 6.03
N ARG A 180 14.47 -25.28 5.38
CA ARG A 180 13.10 -25.80 5.35
C ARG A 180 12.95 -27.07 4.51
N GLU A 181 13.57 -27.11 3.34
CA GLU A 181 13.62 -28.31 2.49
C GLU A 181 14.25 -29.50 3.22
N ASN A 182 15.29 -29.26 4.03
CA ASN A 182 15.91 -30.30 4.85
C ASN A 182 14.97 -30.80 5.94
N ILE A 183 14.21 -29.92 6.59
CA ILE A 183 13.22 -30.28 7.62
C ILE A 183 12.07 -31.09 7.00
N GLU A 184 11.56 -30.70 5.83
CA GLU A 184 10.50 -31.45 5.15
C GLU A 184 10.98 -32.85 4.72
N LYS A 185 12.19 -32.95 4.14
CA LYS A 185 12.80 -34.25 3.80
C LYS A 185 12.98 -35.15 5.03
N PHE A 186 13.28 -34.57 6.19
CA PHE A 186 13.41 -35.32 7.44
C PHE A 186 12.05 -35.84 7.93
N LYS A 187 11.01 -35.01 7.91
CA LYS A 187 9.64 -35.41 8.29
C LYS A 187 9.04 -36.47 7.36
N LEU A 188 9.34 -36.38 6.05
CA LEU A 188 8.94 -37.40 5.07
C LEU A 188 9.59 -38.76 5.39
N LYS A 189 10.88 -38.77 5.74
CA LYS A 189 11.58 -40.00 6.15
C LYS A 189 11.05 -40.59 7.46
N GLU A 190 10.71 -39.77 8.46
CA GLU A 190 10.10 -40.25 9.70
C GLU A 190 8.72 -40.90 9.46
N HIS A 191 7.90 -40.34 8.57
CA HIS A 191 6.62 -40.95 8.20
C HIS A 191 6.77 -42.27 7.42
N GLU A 192 7.78 -42.42 6.56
CA GLU A 192 8.06 -43.69 5.87
C GLU A 192 8.52 -44.79 6.84
N ILE A 193 9.34 -44.44 7.83
CA ILE A 193 9.80 -45.38 8.87
C ILE A 193 8.62 -45.89 9.71
N HIS A 194 7.72 -45.00 10.15
CA HIS A 194 6.54 -45.39 10.91
C HIS A 194 5.48 -46.15 10.09
N ALA A 195 5.40 -45.92 8.78
CA ALA A 195 4.50 -46.68 7.90
C ALA A 195 4.97 -48.14 7.69
N HIS A 196 6.28 -48.40 7.75
CA HIS A 196 6.84 -49.74 7.64
C HIS A 196 6.65 -50.58 8.93
N GLU A 197 6.65 -49.95 10.11
CA GLU A 197 6.44 -50.64 11.40
C GLU A 197 5.00 -51.14 11.61
N HIS A 198 4.01 -50.56 10.90
CA HIS A 198 2.60 -50.96 11.01
C HIS A 198 2.18 -52.06 10.03
N HIS A 199 3.07 -52.55 9.16
CA HIS A 199 2.79 -53.62 8.20
C HIS A 199 3.42 -54.98 8.55
N GLU A 200 4.15 -55.09 9.66
CA GLU A 200 4.77 -56.35 10.14
C GLU A 200 4.03 -57.02 11.34
N HIS A 201 2.75 -56.69 11.57
CA HIS A 201 1.89 -57.40 12.52
C HIS A 201 0.58 -57.88 11.91
#